data_AF-A0A7C4BWJ1-F1
#
_entry.id   AF-A0A7C4BWJ1-F1
#
_cell.length_a   1.000
_cell.length_b   1.000
_cell.length_c   1.000
_cell.angle_alpha   90.00
_cell.angle_beta   90.00
_cell.angle_gamma   90.00
#
_symmetry.space_group_name_H-M   'P 1'
#
loop_
_entity.id
_entity.type
_entity.pdbx_description
1 polymer ?
#
loop_
_entity_poly.entity_id
_entity_poly.type
_entity_poly.pdbx_seq_one_letter_code
_entity_poly.pdbx_strand_id
1 'polypeptide(L)'
;MIRLNLRLESASAPAEKPGFFPARSPAFRGAEADFELLRFALVEKPGVALVRGGPGAGKTSLACEFAHRYARFFEGVFWIYTGDRPAVEIGGEILAQMRHRAEGDAESILYELSAIFEWKRYLLVLDHVPRRPRFFPGGNSSILITTRQRRMLPKAPSVRLPAVHWEVHPSVITAAMATCAPAGFPLSLAAEIAGVELDGVPAPAQPLDPEGYRCTVPQYVIDQTHITPELQLRHAQAVIRHPVTADVLPDLYLAFHRLVGQPEHWELACELARRILAFTQTAGRLAEAFEVMETLAAEAEKREDYRTLNRYARERVWTLHHWGRDAEAKALERRSRRWQAVQLPLPWDEGWQRE
;
A
#
# COMPACT_ATOMS: atom_id res chain seq x y z
N MET A 1 -16.23 51.84 -33.39
CA MET A 1 -15.83 51.30 -32.07
C MET A 1 -15.50 49.82 -32.26
N ILE A 2 -14.23 49.50 -32.54
CA ILE A 2 -13.74 48.14 -32.77
C ILE A 2 -13.13 47.65 -31.46
N ARG A 3 -13.72 46.62 -30.82
CA ARG A 3 -13.11 45.93 -29.68
C ARG A 3 -12.28 44.76 -30.21
N LEU A 4 -10.96 44.89 -30.16
CA LEU A 4 -10.00 43.80 -30.31
C LEU A 4 -10.08 42.90 -29.07
N ASN A 5 -10.60 41.68 -29.22
CA ASN A 5 -10.46 40.62 -28.23
C ASN A 5 -9.06 40.01 -28.37
N LEU A 6 -8.12 40.45 -27.54
CA LEU A 6 -6.90 39.70 -27.27
C LEU A 6 -7.25 38.53 -26.37
N ARG A 7 -7.40 37.33 -26.95
CA ARG A 7 -7.29 36.08 -26.20
C ARG A 7 -5.83 35.93 -25.80
N LEU A 8 -5.53 36.21 -24.53
CA LEU A 8 -4.34 35.66 -23.88
C LEU A 8 -4.57 34.15 -23.79
N GLU A 9 -3.99 33.40 -24.73
CA GLU A 9 -3.77 31.97 -24.54
C GLU A 9 -2.86 31.82 -23.32
N SER A 10 -3.45 31.44 -22.19
CA SER A 10 -2.69 30.96 -21.05
C SER A 10 -1.96 29.70 -21.49
N ALA A 11 -0.64 29.80 -21.69
CA ALA A 11 0.21 28.64 -21.88
C ALA A 11 -0.02 27.69 -20.69
N SER A 12 -0.70 26.57 -20.92
CA SER A 12 -0.85 25.55 -19.88
C SER A 12 0.55 25.05 -19.53
N ALA A 13 0.90 25.07 -18.24
CA ALA A 13 2.07 24.35 -17.76
C ALA A 13 2.06 22.92 -18.33
N PRO A 14 3.21 22.35 -18.74
CA PRO A 14 3.24 20.98 -19.23
C PRO A 14 2.63 20.07 -18.16
N ALA A 15 1.65 19.24 -18.54
CA ALA A 15 1.04 18.29 -17.64
C ALA A 15 2.14 17.43 -17.01
N GLU A 16 2.24 17.48 -15.67
CA GLU A 16 3.20 16.69 -14.91
C GLU A 16 2.98 15.21 -15.22
N LYS A 17 4.05 14.46 -15.48
CA LYS A 17 3.93 13.03 -15.80
C LYS A 17 3.30 12.31 -14.61
N PRO A 18 2.25 11.48 -14.82
CA PRO A 18 1.65 10.72 -13.74
C PRO A 18 2.66 9.72 -13.17
N GLY A 19 2.66 9.61 -11.84
CA GLY A 19 3.50 8.64 -11.16
C GLY A 19 4.27 9.19 -9.96
N PHE A 20 4.98 8.28 -9.32
CA PHE A 20 5.81 8.56 -8.17
C PHE A 20 7.15 7.81 -8.33
N PHE A 21 8.24 8.48 -8.00
CA PHE A 21 9.57 7.88 -7.95
C PHE A 21 10.19 8.12 -6.58
N PRO A 22 10.87 7.11 -6.02
CA PRO A 22 11.73 7.32 -4.87
C PRO A 22 12.80 8.39 -5.14
N ALA A 23 13.26 9.06 -4.08
CA ALA A 23 14.43 9.91 -4.18
C ALA A 23 15.66 9.10 -4.63
N ARG A 24 16.52 9.74 -5.42
CA ARG A 24 17.78 9.14 -5.88
C ARG A 24 18.76 9.00 -4.72
N SER A 25 19.61 8.00 -4.80
CA SER A 25 20.74 7.88 -3.88
C SER A 25 21.99 8.51 -4.51
N PRO A 26 22.52 9.63 -3.98
CA PRO A 26 23.73 10.25 -4.52
C PRO A 26 24.96 9.33 -4.49
N ALA A 27 24.96 8.35 -3.58
CA ALA A 27 26.03 7.38 -3.39
C ALA A 27 25.92 6.17 -4.34
N PHE A 28 24.91 6.09 -5.20
CA PHE A 28 24.73 4.94 -6.07
C PHE A 28 25.92 4.72 -7.02
N ARG A 29 26.33 3.45 -7.14
CA ARG A 29 27.37 2.98 -8.05
C ARG A 29 26.87 1.69 -8.71
N GLY A 30 26.34 1.79 -9.92
CA GLY A 30 25.84 0.66 -10.71
C GLY A 30 26.73 0.39 -11.93
N ALA A 31 26.74 -0.85 -12.41
CA ALA A 31 27.44 -1.20 -13.64
C ALA A 31 26.64 -0.73 -14.86
N GLU A 32 27.28 -0.10 -15.84
CA GLU A 32 26.61 0.35 -17.07
C GLU A 32 25.98 -0.82 -17.85
N ALA A 33 26.61 -2.00 -17.79
CA ALA A 33 26.08 -3.23 -18.39
C ALA A 33 24.71 -3.64 -17.80
N ASP A 34 24.46 -3.37 -16.52
CA ASP A 34 23.16 -3.65 -15.90
C ASP A 34 22.07 -2.73 -16.47
N PHE A 35 22.40 -1.45 -16.67
CA PHE A 35 21.49 -0.49 -17.29
C PHE A 35 21.20 -0.82 -18.75
N GLU A 36 22.20 -1.23 -19.53
CA GLU A 36 22.00 -1.61 -20.93
C GLU A 36 21.09 -2.85 -21.06
N LEU A 37 21.26 -3.85 -20.19
CA LEU A 37 20.35 -5.01 -20.16
C LEU A 37 18.91 -4.58 -19.87
N LEU A 38 18.70 -3.74 -18.84
CA LEU A 38 17.37 -3.26 -18.49
C LEU A 38 16.78 -2.36 -19.59
N ARG A 39 17.59 -1.53 -20.24
CA ARG A 39 17.19 -0.66 -21.36
C ARG A 39 16.70 -1.49 -22.54
N PHE A 40 17.46 -2.51 -22.94
CA PHE A 40 17.06 -3.44 -24.00
C PHE A 40 15.76 -4.20 -23.65
N ALA A 41 15.61 -4.60 -22.39
CA ALA A 41 14.47 -5.39 -21.95
C ALA A 41 13.18 -4.57 -21.75
N LEU A 42 13.29 -3.29 -21.37
CA LEU A 42 12.16 -2.50 -20.88
C LEU A 42 11.91 -1.21 -21.67
N VAL A 43 12.93 -0.62 -22.31
CA VAL A 43 12.78 0.64 -23.04
C VAL A 43 12.55 0.37 -24.53
N GLU A 44 13.46 -0.40 -25.14
CA GLU A 44 13.40 -0.72 -26.58
C GLU A 44 12.14 -1.49 -26.98
N LYS A 45 11.58 -2.24 -26.03
CA LYS A 45 10.29 -2.92 -26.18
C LYS A 45 9.58 -3.03 -24.83
N PRO A 46 8.24 -3.16 -24.83
CA PRO A 46 7.49 -3.57 -23.65
C PRO A 46 7.96 -4.94 -23.16
N GLY A 47 8.07 -5.12 -21.84
CA GLY A 47 8.59 -6.37 -21.29
C GLY A 47 8.68 -6.39 -19.77
N VAL A 48 9.10 -7.53 -19.25
CA VAL A 48 9.33 -7.75 -17.81
C VAL A 48 10.79 -8.06 -17.58
N ALA A 49 11.42 -7.35 -16.64
CA ALA A 49 12.80 -7.60 -16.22
C ALA A 49 12.90 -7.66 -14.70
N LEU A 50 13.93 -8.38 -14.23
CA LEU A 50 14.13 -8.66 -12.82
C LEU A 50 15.47 -8.12 -12.32
N VAL A 51 15.47 -7.50 -11.15
CA VAL A 51 16.69 -7.19 -10.39
C VAL A 51 16.73 -8.09 -9.17
N ARG A 52 17.74 -8.96 -9.11
CA ARG A 52 17.87 -10.02 -8.11
C ARG A 52 19.16 -9.88 -7.32
N GLY A 53 19.17 -10.35 -6.09
CA GLY A 53 20.35 -10.25 -5.21
C GLY A 53 20.00 -10.39 -3.74
N GLY A 54 21.02 -10.63 -2.92
CA GLY A 54 20.88 -10.76 -1.47
C GLY A 54 20.34 -9.50 -0.78
N PRO A 55 20.05 -9.56 0.53
CA PRO A 55 19.75 -8.37 1.34
C PRO A 55 20.84 -7.30 1.14
N GLY A 56 20.44 -6.03 1.05
CA GLY A 56 21.40 -4.92 0.90
C GLY A 56 22.20 -4.86 -0.42
N ALA A 57 21.98 -5.77 -1.38
CA ALA A 57 22.70 -5.77 -2.66
C ALA A 57 22.46 -4.54 -3.57
N GLY A 58 21.67 -3.55 -3.15
CA GLY A 58 21.37 -2.35 -3.96
C GLY A 58 20.26 -2.52 -5.01
N LYS A 59 19.40 -3.55 -4.89
CA LYS A 59 18.32 -3.83 -5.87
C LYS A 59 17.36 -2.64 -6.05
N THR A 60 16.83 -2.14 -4.94
CA THR A 60 15.95 -0.96 -4.88
C THR A 60 16.64 0.26 -5.48
N SER A 61 17.92 0.48 -5.14
CA SER A 61 18.69 1.60 -5.68
C SER A 61 18.91 1.50 -7.20
N LEU A 62 19.24 0.31 -7.74
CA LEU A 62 19.38 0.12 -9.19
C LEU A 62 18.05 0.36 -9.91
N ALA A 63 16.93 -0.12 -9.35
CA ALA A 63 15.61 0.10 -9.95
C ALA A 63 15.20 1.58 -9.91
N CYS A 64 15.49 2.29 -8.82
CA CYS A 64 15.27 3.74 -8.69
C CYS A 64 16.07 4.50 -9.76
N GLU A 65 17.38 4.23 -9.85
CA GLU A 65 18.25 4.90 -10.83
C GLU A 65 17.87 4.57 -12.28
N PHE A 66 17.41 3.34 -12.56
CA PHE A 66 16.88 2.98 -13.86
C PHE A 66 15.63 3.81 -14.19
N ALA A 67 14.68 3.89 -13.26
CA ALA A 67 13.44 4.64 -13.45
C ALA A 67 13.74 6.12 -13.72
N HIS A 68 14.63 6.76 -12.94
CA HIS A 68 15.06 8.14 -13.17
C HIS A 68 15.75 8.33 -14.53
N ARG A 69 16.70 7.46 -14.88
CA ARG A 69 17.49 7.57 -16.12
C ARG A 69 16.64 7.42 -17.39
N TYR A 70 15.62 6.57 -17.34
CA TYR A 70 14.82 6.21 -18.51
C TYR A 70 13.35 6.68 -18.45
N ALA A 71 12.95 7.45 -17.44
CA ALA A 71 11.59 7.99 -17.28
C ALA A 71 11.06 8.72 -18.53
N ARG A 72 11.94 9.36 -19.32
CA ARG A 72 11.54 10.06 -20.54
C ARG A 72 10.92 9.15 -21.61
N PHE A 73 11.21 7.86 -21.58
CA PHE A 73 10.69 6.87 -22.55
C PHE A 73 9.32 6.28 -22.15
N PHE A 74 8.80 6.68 -20.99
CA PHE A 74 7.49 6.26 -20.50
C PHE A 74 6.58 7.48 -20.33
N GLU A 75 5.28 7.28 -20.54
CA GLU A 75 4.25 8.29 -20.28
C GLU A 75 4.09 8.55 -18.78
N GLY A 76 4.46 7.58 -17.94
CA GLY A 76 4.35 7.63 -16.49
C GLY A 76 5.10 6.46 -15.85
N VAL A 77 5.47 6.62 -14.58
CA VAL A 77 6.18 5.59 -13.82
C VAL A 77 5.56 5.41 -12.45
N PHE A 78 5.20 4.19 -12.13
CA PHE A 78 4.50 3.85 -10.91
C PHE A 78 5.41 2.99 -10.05
N TRP A 79 5.76 3.48 -8.88
CA TRP A 79 6.60 2.75 -7.93
C TRP A 79 5.74 2.20 -6.80
N ILE A 80 5.76 0.88 -6.62
CA ILE A 80 4.98 0.19 -5.59
C ILE A 80 5.90 -0.73 -4.79
N TYR A 81 6.02 -0.47 -3.49
CA TYR A 81 6.52 -1.47 -2.57
C TYR A 81 5.44 -2.55 -2.39
N THR A 82 5.74 -3.78 -2.79
CA THR A 82 4.76 -4.87 -2.70
C THR A 82 4.78 -5.54 -1.34
N GLY A 83 5.94 -6.04 -0.88
CA GLY A 83 6.02 -6.91 0.30
C GLY A 83 4.94 -8.01 0.27
N ASP A 84 4.35 -8.28 1.43
CA ASP A 84 3.24 -9.24 1.59
C ASP A 84 1.84 -8.59 1.49
N ARG A 85 1.75 -7.35 0.99
CA ARG A 85 0.49 -6.61 0.90
C ARG A 85 -0.53 -7.32 0.01
N PRO A 86 -1.84 -7.22 0.32
CA PRO A 86 -2.88 -7.78 -0.53
C PRO A 86 -2.95 -7.03 -1.87
N ALA A 87 -3.42 -7.74 -2.90
CA ALA A 87 -3.48 -7.20 -4.27
C ALA A 87 -4.37 -5.96 -4.39
N VAL A 88 -5.42 -5.87 -3.57
CA VAL A 88 -6.35 -4.74 -3.51
C VAL A 88 -5.69 -3.44 -3.04
N GLU A 89 -4.80 -3.51 -2.04
CA GLU A 89 -4.03 -2.36 -1.56
C GLU A 89 -3.01 -1.92 -2.61
N ILE A 90 -2.33 -2.88 -3.25
CA ILE A 90 -1.39 -2.62 -4.35
C ILE A 90 -2.10 -1.96 -5.53
N GLY A 91 -3.23 -2.53 -5.98
CA GLY A 91 -3.99 -2.02 -7.11
C GLY A 91 -4.56 -0.64 -6.82
N GLY A 92 -5.17 -0.44 -5.65
CA GLY A 92 -5.69 0.85 -5.24
C GLY A 92 -4.62 1.93 -5.10
N GLU A 93 -3.40 1.59 -4.70
CA GLU A 93 -2.27 2.54 -4.69
C GLU A 93 -1.84 2.93 -6.11
N ILE A 94 -1.75 1.96 -7.03
CA ILE A 94 -1.44 2.26 -8.45
C ILE A 94 -2.48 3.22 -9.02
N LEU A 95 -3.77 2.92 -8.81
CA LEU A 95 -4.88 3.76 -9.25
C LEU A 95 -4.84 5.15 -8.63
N ALA A 96 -4.53 5.25 -7.33
CA ALA A 96 -4.36 6.53 -6.65
C ALA A 96 -3.21 7.35 -7.25
N GLN A 97 -2.06 6.73 -7.56
CA GLN A 97 -0.95 7.40 -8.25
C GLN A 97 -1.33 7.86 -9.67
N MET A 98 -2.24 7.13 -10.34
CA MET A 98 -2.81 7.52 -11.63
C MET A 98 -3.89 8.59 -11.53
N ARG A 99 -4.34 8.94 -10.32
CA ARG A 99 -5.55 9.75 -10.06
C ARG A 99 -6.80 9.16 -10.71
N HIS A 100 -6.84 7.83 -10.81
CA HIS A 100 -7.94 7.07 -11.37
C HIS A 100 -8.76 6.45 -10.24
N ARG A 101 -10.08 6.42 -10.41
CA ARG A 101 -10.98 5.69 -9.50
C ARG A 101 -11.48 4.46 -10.22
N ALA A 102 -11.29 3.31 -9.59
CA ALA A 102 -11.88 2.07 -10.05
C ALA A 102 -13.15 1.77 -9.29
N GLU A 103 -14.10 1.17 -9.99
CA GLU A 103 -15.30 0.58 -9.42
C GLU A 103 -15.16 -0.95 -9.44
N GLY A 104 -15.83 -1.62 -8.51
CA GLY A 104 -15.76 -3.07 -8.40
C GLY A 104 -14.82 -3.57 -7.31
N ASP A 105 -14.68 -4.90 -7.28
CA ASP A 105 -13.86 -5.64 -6.33
C ASP A 105 -12.38 -5.69 -6.75
N ALA A 106 -11.57 -6.46 -6.02
CA ALA A 106 -10.14 -6.60 -6.29
C ALA A 106 -9.85 -7.11 -7.71
N GLU A 107 -10.62 -8.05 -8.25
CA GLU A 107 -10.43 -8.58 -9.61
C GLU A 107 -10.78 -7.52 -10.67
N SER A 108 -11.85 -6.74 -10.43
CA SER A 108 -12.24 -5.62 -11.29
C SER A 108 -11.13 -4.57 -11.37
N ILE A 109 -10.52 -4.22 -10.23
CA ILE A 109 -9.34 -3.34 -10.16
C ILE A 109 -8.19 -3.87 -11.03
N LEU A 110 -7.85 -5.17 -10.90
CA LEU A 110 -6.76 -5.77 -11.67
C LEU A 110 -7.04 -5.82 -13.17
N TYR A 111 -8.29 -6.06 -13.56
CA TYR A 111 -8.74 -6.03 -14.95
C TYR A 111 -8.59 -4.62 -15.53
N GLU A 112 -9.09 -3.60 -14.82
CA GLU A 112 -9.01 -2.21 -15.27
C GLU A 112 -7.57 -1.72 -15.39
N LEU A 113 -6.72 -2.05 -14.41
CA LEU A 113 -5.28 -1.80 -14.50
C LEU A 113 -4.68 -2.49 -15.73
N SER A 114 -5.03 -3.74 -16.01
CA SER A 114 -4.52 -4.44 -17.21
C SER A 114 -4.87 -3.70 -18.50
N ALA A 115 -6.11 -3.21 -18.62
CA ALA A 115 -6.55 -2.40 -19.76
C ALA A 115 -5.76 -1.08 -19.86
N ILE A 116 -5.63 -0.33 -18.77
CA ILE A 116 -4.90 0.96 -18.76
C ILE A 116 -3.46 0.79 -19.24
N PHE A 117 -2.76 -0.22 -18.71
CA PHE A 117 -1.37 -0.48 -19.04
C PHE A 117 -1.17 -1.06 -20.46
N GLU A 118 -2.22 -1.63 -21.06
CA GLU A 118 -2.16 -2.13 -22.44
C GLU A 118 -2.07 -0.99 -23.46
N TRP A 119 -2.85 0.08 -23.27
CA TRP A 119 -2.92 1.22 -24.18
C TRP A 119 -1.79 2.23 -24.00
N LYS A 120 -1.23 2.32 -22.79
CA LYS A 120 -0.23 3.33 -22.40
C LYS A 120 1.16 2.74 -22.28
N ARG A 121 2.19 3.56 -22.52
CA ARG A 121 3.59 3.18 -22.32
C ARG A 121 4.05 3.56 -20.91
N TYR A 122 3.68 2.76 -19.91
CA TYR A 122 4.09 2.98 -18.53
C TYR A 122 5.25 2.09 -18.10
N LEU A 123 5.99 2.53 -17.07
CA LEU A 123 6.89 1.67 -16.30
C LEU A 123 6.28 1.40 -14.93
N LEU A 124 5.98 0.14 -14.63
CA LEU A 124 5.60 -0.29 -13.29
C LEU A 124 6.83 -0.89 -12.59
N VAL A 125 7.26 -0.25 -11.49
CA VAL A 125 8.30 -0.80 -10.63
C VAL A 125 7.64 -1.47 -9.42
N LEU A 126 7.78 -2.79 -9.34
CA LEU A 126 7.36 -3.58 -8.19
C LEU A 126 8.58 -3.86 -7.33
N ASP A 127 8.73 -3.12 -6.24
CA ASP A 127 9.84 -3.24 -5.31
C ASP A 127 9.54 -4.26 -4.20
N HIS A 128 10.54 -5.05 -3.87
CA HIS A 128 10.49 -6.09 -2.85
C HIS A 128 9.36 -7.11 -3.06
N VAL A 129 9.38 -7.79 -4.20
CA VAL A 129 8.39 -8.83 -4.53
C VAL A 129 8.78 -10.17 -3.89
N PRO A 130 8.02 -10.70 -2.91
CA PRO A 130 8.38 -11.92 -2.20
C PRO A 130 7.96 -13.18 -2.95
N ARG A 131 6.95 -13.08 -3.82
CA ARG A 131 6.37 -14.17 -4.64
C ARG A 131 5.83 -13.62 -5.95
N ARG A 132 5.69 -14.48 -6.96
CA ARG A 132 5.21 -14.08 -8.29
C ARG A 132 3.90 -13.25 -8.15
N PRO A 133 3.87 -12.00 -8.65
CA PRO A 133 2.67 -11.16 -8.63
C PRO A 133 1.50 -11.85 -9.35
N ARG A 134 0.27 -11.59 -8.90
CA ARG A 134 -0.93 -12.00 -9.63
C ARG A 134 -1.21 -11.10 -10.83
N PHE A 135 -0.73 -9.86 -10.76
CA PHE A 135 -0.89 -8.83 -11.78
C PHE A 135 0.41 -8.64 -12.57
N PHE A 136 0.32 -8.74 -13.89
CA PHE A 136 1.38 -8.39 -14.83
C PHE A 136 0.75 -7.57 -15.95
N PRO A 137 0.87 -6.23 -15.91
CA PRO A 137 0.39 -5.42 -17.01
C PRO A 137 1.08 -5.83 -18.32
N GLY A 138 0.26 -6.11 -19.34
CA GLY A 138 0.70 -6.45 -20.69
C GLY A 138 0.73 -5.24 -21.62
N GLY A 139 0.72 -5.51 -22.92
CA GLY A 139 0.62 -4.49 -23.97
C GLY A 139 1.84 -3.58 -24.05
N ASN A 140 1.60 -2.27 -24.06
CA ASN A 140 2.64 -1.26 -24.28
C ASN A 140 3.47 -0.94 -23.03
N SER A 141 3.17 -1.49 -21.87
CA SER A 141 3.89 -1.16 -20.64
C SER A 141 5.01 -2.13 -20.28
N SER A 142 5.94 -1.65 -19.47
CA SER A 142 7.07 -2.42 -18.97
C SER A 142 7.01 -2.59 -17.45
N ILE A 143 7.53 -3.72 -16.95
CA ILE A 143 7.56 -4.03 -15.52
C ILE A 143 8.99 -4.31 -15.09
N LEU A 144 9.44 -3.58 -14.08
CA LEU A 144 10.68 -3.87 -13.37
C LEU A 144 10.37 -4.43 -11.99
N ILE A 145 10.82 -5.65 -11.71
CA ILE A 145 10.62 -6.29 -10.40
C ILE A 145 11.94 -6.39 -9.67
N THR A 146 11.98 -5.93 -8.42
CA THR A 146 13.06 -6.31 -7.51
C THR A 146 12.63 -7.50 -6.66
N THR A 147 13.50 -8.50 -6.52
CA THR A 147 13.16 -9.70 -5.74
C THR A 147 14.39 -10.41 -5.15
N ARG A 148 14.17 -11.13 -4.06
CA ARG A 148 15.15 -12.07 -3.50
C ARG A 148 15.01 -13.47 -4.10
N GLN A 149 13.90 -13.75 -4.79
CA GLN A 149 13.64 -15.08 -5.34
C GLN A 149 14.58 -15.39 -6.52
N ARG A 150 15.33 -16.50 -6.36
CA ARG A 150 16.22 -17.00 -7.43
C ARG A 150 15.48 -17.53 -8.65
N ARG A 151 14.19 -17.90 -8.54
CA ARG A 151 13.42 -18.53 -9.63
C ARG A 151 11.99 -17.99 -9.84
N MET A 152 11.79 -16.67 -9.79
CA MET A 152 10.44 -16.08 -9.97
C MET A 152 9.91 -16.16 -11.41
N LEU A 153 10.67 -15.63 -12.38
CA LEU A 153 10.37 -15.73 -13.82
C LEU A 153 11.66 -16.15 -14.53
N PRO A 154 11.88 -17.44 -14.79
CA PRO A 154 13.16 -17.93 -15.30
C PRO A 154 13.49 -17.46 -16.73
N LYS A 155 12.48 -17.09 -17.52
CA LYS A 155 12.66 -16.60 -18.90
C LYS A 155 12.82 -15.08 -19.00
N ALA A 156 12.50 -14.32 -17.95
CA ALA A 156 12.63 -12.87 -17.96
C ALA A 156 14.10 -12.46 -17.86
N PRO A 157 14.57 -11.47 -18.65
CA PRO A 157 15.89 -10.87 -18.47
C PRO A 157 16.11 -10.47 -17.00
N SER A 158 17.29 -10.76 -16.46
CA SER A 158 17.57 -10.46 -15.06
C SER A 158 18.98 -9.98 -14.81
N VAL A 159 19.10 -8.87 -14.07
CA VAL A 159 20.33 -8.43 -13.43
C VAL A 159 20.49 -9.17 -12.10
N ARG A 160 21.68 -9.73 -11.85
CA ARG A 160 22.01 -10.37 -10.58
C ARG A 160 23.10 -9.58 -9.88
N LEU A 161 22.71 -8.92 -8.80
CA LEU A 161 23.61 -8.15 -7.95
C LEU A 161 24.34 -9.07 -6.97
N PRO A 162 25.63 -8.77 -6.67
CA PRO A 162 26.42 -9.53 -5.73
C PRO A 162 25.84 -9.45 -4.31
N ALA A 163 26.16 -10.45 -3.49
CA ALA A 163 25.81 -10.38 -2.07
C ALA A 163 26.68 -9.31 -1.39
N VAL A 164 26.05 -8.49 -0.55
CA VAL A 164 26.73 -7.48 0.27
C VAL A 164 26.26 -7.68 1.71
N HIS A 165 27.20 -7.67 2.64
CA HIS A 165 26.89 -7.70 4.06
C HIS A 165 26.87 -6.27 4.59
N TRP A 166 25.81 -5.91 5.28
CA TRP A 166 25.67 -4.63 5.97
C TRP A 166 25.41 -4.91 7.44
N GLU A 167 26.18 -4.25 8.30
CA GLU A 167 25.92 -4.22 9.73
C GLU A 167 24.89 -3.12 10.01
N VAL A 168 23.88 -3.47 10.81
CA VAL A 168 22.89 -2.53 11.30
C VAL A 168 23.21 -2.27 12.76
N HIS A 169 23.58 -1.02 13.07
CA HIS A 169 23.72 -0.61 14.45
C HIS A 169 22.34 -0.49 15.10
N PRO A 170 22.05 -1.27 16.16
CA PRO A 170 20.77 -1.20 16.84
C PRO A 170 20.64 0.13 17.57
N SER A 171 19.54 0.82 17.33
CA SER A 171 19.15 2.02 18.07
C SER A 171 17.62 2.05 18.20
N VAL A 172 17.11 2.80 19.18
CA VAL A 172 15.65 2.95 19.37
C VAL A 172 14.99 3.53 18.13
N ILE A 173 15.63 4.52 17.48
CA ILE A 173 15.09 5.10 16.24
C ILE A 173 15.15 4.11 15.08
N THR A 174 16.22 3.30 14.94
CA THR A 174 16.30 2.24 13.92
C THR A 174 15.16 1.24 14.10
N ALA A 175 14.87 0.84 15.34
CA ALA A 175 13.77 -0.07 15.64
C ALA A 175 12.39 0.55 15.34
N ALA A 176 12.18 1.82 15.72
CA ALA A 176 10.95 2.54 15.40
C ALA A 176 10.71 2.65 13.89
N MET A 177 11.75 3.02 13.12
CA MET A 177 11.69 3.07 11.65
C MET A 177 11.39 1.70 11.03
N ALA A 178 12.05 0.63 11.51
CA ALA A 178 11.80 -0.73 11.04
C ALA A 178 10.40 -1.25 11.42
N THR A 179 9.76 -0.64 12.43
CA THR A 179 8.38 -0.98 12.82
C THR A 179 7.34 -0.36 11.90
N CYS A 180 7.67 0.78 11.27
CA CYS A 180 6.79 1.48 10.33
C CYS A 180 6.62 0.73 8.99
N ALA A 181 5.70 1.20 8.16
CA ALA A 181 5.41 0.60 6.87
C ALA A 181 6.62 0.67 5.92
N PRO A 182 7.08 -0.47 5.36
CA PRO A 182 8.21 -0.46 4.43
C PRO A 182 7.93 0.27 3.10
N ALA A 183 6.65 0.53 2.80
CA ALA A 183 6.24 1.32 1.63
C ALA A 183 6.57 2.81 1.77
N GLY A 184 6.96 3.26 2.97
CA GLY A 184 7.26 4.65 3.28
C GLY A 184 6.47 5.11 4.50
N PHE A 185 7.10 5.93 5.32
CA PHE A 185 6.51 6.49 6.54
C PHE A 185 7.05 7.92 6.78
N PRO A 186 6.29 8.80 7.43
CA PRO A 186 6.80 10.11 7.82
C PRO A 186 7.80 9.98 8.98
N LEU A 187 8.92 10.70 8.94
CA LEU A 187 9.93 10.62 10.01
C LEU A 187 9.38 11.02 11.38
N SER A 188 8.42 11.95 11.42
CA SER A 188 7.73 12.34 12.64
C SER A 188 7.04 11.16 13.33
N LEU A 189 6.51 10.19 12.57
CA LEU A 189 5.90 8.99 13.13
C LEU A 189 6.95 8.10 13.79
N ALA A 190 8.08 7.86 13.12
CA ALA A 190 9.17 7.08 13.70
C ALA A 190 9.77 7.76 14.94
N ALA A 191 9.89 9.09 14.92
CA ALA A 191 10.33 9.89 16.07
C ALA A 191 9.40 9.73 17.27
N GLU A 192 8.09 9.84 17.06
CA GLU A 192 7.06 9.67 18.10
C GLU A 192 7.10 8.26 18.71
N ILE A 193 7.23 7.23 17.87
CA ILE A 193 7.34 5.83 18.31
C ILE A 193 8.58 5.64 19.18
N ALA A 194 9.72 6.21 18.76
CA ALA A 194 10.96 6.16 19.50
C ALA A 194 10.92 7.01 20.78
N GLY A 195 10.08 8.05 20.84
CA GLY A 195 10.07 9.04 21.91
C GLY A 195 11.30 9.94 21.87
N VAL A 196 11.75 10.32 20.66
CA VAL A 196 12.92 11.18 20.44
C VAL A 196 12.54 12.36 19.56
N GLU A 197 13.24 13.48 19.73
CA GLU A 197 13.23 14.56 18.75
C GLU A 197 14.23 14.24 17.63
N LEU A 198 13.90 14.61 16.39
CA LEU A 198 14.75 14.36 15.23
C LEU A 198 15.13 15.66 14.53
N ASP A 199 16.44 15.87 14.40
CA ASP A 199 17.02 16.88 13.51
C ASP A 199 17.50 16.20 12.22
N GLY A 200 16.66 16.26 11.18
CA GLY A 200 16.95 15.70 9.86
C GLY A 200 16.69 14.19 9.73
N VAL A 201 17.19 13.60 8.64
CA VAL A 201 16.98 12.19 8.29
C VAL A 201 18.10 11.33 8.91
N PRO A 202 17.81 10.47 9.91
CA PRO A 202 18.83 9.61 10.51
C PRO A 202 19.21 8.47 9.57
N ALA A 203 20.48 8.04 9.57
CA ALA A 203 20.82 6.76 8.97
C ALA A 203 20.20 5.61 9.80
N PRO A 204 19.62 4.55 9.18
CA PRO A 204 19.65 4.21 7.76
C PRO A 204 18.41 4.65 6.95
N ALA A 205 17.59 5.57 7.45
CA ALA A 205 16.47 6.09 6.66
C ALA A 205 16.95 6.79 5.39
N GLN A 206 16.16 6.65 4.34
CA GLN A 206 16.37 7.25 3.04
C GLN A 206 15.11 8.03 2.68
N PRO A 207 15.24 9.30 2.26
CA PRO A 207 14.12 10.04 1.70
C PRO A 207 13.46 9.21 0.60
N LEU A 208 12.15 9.02 0.71
CA LEU A 208 11.37 8.35 -0.30
C LEU A 208 10.88 9.36 -1.32
N ASP A 209 10.49 10.57 -0.93
CA ASP A 209 10.15 11.65 -1.87
C ASP A 209 11.24 12.74 -1.89
N PRO A 210 11.32 13.55 -2.98
CA PRO A 210 12.31 14.61 -3.12
C PRO A 210 12.27 15.66 -2.01
N GLU A 211 11.08 15.91 -1.46
CA GLU A 211 10.85 16.87 -0.38
C GLU A 211 11.24 16.31 1.01
N GLY A 212 11.54 15.02 1.11
CA GLY A 212 11.98 14.36 2.34
C GLY A 212 10.89 14.17 3.39
N TYR A 213 9.62 14.30 3.03
CA TYR A 213 8.49 14.16 3.94
C TYR A 213 8.26 12.71 4.36
N ARG A 214 8.49 11.77 3.43
CA ARG A 214 8.50 10.34 3.73
C ARG A 214 9.89 9.78 3.64
N CYS A 215 10.15 8.78 4.47
CA CYS A 215 11.35 7.98 4.45
C CYS A 215 11.01 6.50 4.35
N THR A 216 11.97 5.74 3.86
CA THR A 216 11.98 4.29 3.94
C THR A 216 13.28 3.83 4.58
N VAL A 217 13.29 2.64 5.17
CA VAL A 217 14.54 1.94 5.51
C VAL A 217 14.74 0.77 4.55
N PRO A 218 15.99 0.44 4.17
CA PRO A 218 16.25 -0.73 3.36
C PRO A 218 15.72 -2.00 4.05
N GLN A 219 15.14 -2.93 3.27
CA GLN A 219 14.55 -4.15 3.82
C GLN A 219 15.51 -4.96 4.72
N TYR A 220 16.82 -4.96 4.45
CA TYR A 220 17.78 -5.69 5.30
C TYR A 220 17.87 -5.11 6.72
N VAL A 221 17.59 -3.82 6.90
CA VAL A 221 17.49 -3.18 8.22
C VAL A 221 16.31 -3.77 8.96
N ILE A 222 15.16 -3.88 8.30
CA ILE A 222 13.95 -4.47 8.86
C ILE A 222 14.21 -5.91 9.27
N ASP A 223 14.81 -6.72 8.39
CA ASP A 223 15.06 -8.14 8.67
C ASP A 223 16.04 -8.39 9.83
N GLN A 224 16.99 -7.47 10.06
CA GLN A 224 17.97 -7.56 11.15
C GLN A 224 17.50 -6.89 12.44
N THR A 225 16.39 -6.14 12.41
CA THR A 225 15.88 -5.43 13.57
C THR A 225 14.87 -6.27 14.33
N HIS A 226 15.12 -6.48 15.61
CA HIS A 226 14.15 -7.12 16.50
C HIS A 226 13.01 -6.13 16.86
N ILE A 227 11.82 -6.39 16.33
CA ILE A 227 10.61 -5.58 16.58
C ILE A 227 9.79 -6.26 17.68
N THR A 228 9.74 -5.65 18.87
CA THR A 228 9.00 -6.22 20.01
C THR A 228 7.49 -5.92 19.94
N PRO A 229 6.62 -6.71 20.60
CA PRO A 229 5.19 -6.41 20.70
C PRO A 229 4.90 -5.02 21.28
N GLU A 230 5.68 -4.57 22.27
CA GLU A 230 5.52 -3.23 22.87
C GLU A 230 5.79 -2.14 21.84
N LEU A 231 6.77 -2.34 20.96
CA LEU A 231 7.07 -1.38 19.90
C LEU A 231 5.98 -1.37 18.82
N GLN A 232 5.41 -2.53 18.48
CA GLN A 232 4.25 -2.62 17.59
C GLN A 232 3.03 -1.90 18.17
N LEU A 233 2.80 -2.01 19.49
CA LEU A 233 1.73 -1.29 20.16
C LEU A 233 1.97 0.22 20.16
N ARG A 234 3.19 0.66 20.44
CA ARG A 234 3.56 2.10 20.36
C ARG A 234 3.36 2.64 18.95
N HIS A 235 3.73 1.87 17.92
CA HIS A 235 3.43 2.18 16.51
C HIS A 235 1.94 2.37 16.28
N ALA A 236 1.11 1.39 16.62
CA ALA A 236 -0.34 1.50 16.45
C ALA A 236 -0.95 2.73 17.14
N GLN A 237 -0.51 3.01 18.37
CA GLN A 237 -0.96 4.19 19.13
C GLN A 237 -0.52 5.50 18.49
N ALA A 238 0.72 5.58 17.98
CA ALA A 238 1.22 6.78 17.31
C ALA A 238 0.47 7.02 15.99
N VAL A 239 0.30 5.99 15.16
CA VAL A 239 -0.40 6.09 13.87
C VAL A 239 -1.84 6.62 14.03
N ILE A 240 -2.54 6.27 15.11
CA ILE A 240 -3.89 6.79 15.41
C ILE A 240 -3.89 8.29 15.73
N ARG A 241 -2.79 8.83 16.28
CA ARG A 241 -2.68 10.26 16.56
C ARG A 241 -2.30 11.07 15.32
N HIS A 242 -1.62 10.46 14.36
CA HIS A 242 -1.30 11.11 13.09
C HIS A 242 -2.53 11.37 12.22
N PRO A 243 -2.59 12.48 11.47
CA PRO A 243 -3.62 12.70 10.46
C PRO A 243 -3.64 11.57 9.43
N VAL A 244 -4.84 11.14 9.02
CA VAL A 244 -4.97 10.10 7.99
C VAL A 244 -4.74 10.71 6.63
N THR A 245 -3.54 10.51 6.09
CA THR A 245 -3.15 10.90 4.73
C THR A 245 -2.82 9.66 3.90
N ALA A 246 -2.68 9.81 2.58
CA ALA A 246 -2.22 8.73 1.71
C ALA A 246 -0.86 8.16 2.15
N ASP A 247 -0.03 9.00 2.78
CA ASP A 247 1.32 8.68 3.23
C ASP A 247 1.35 7.85 4.52
N VAL A 248 0.34 8.01 5.38
CA VAL A 248 0.21 7.26 6.65
C VAL A 248 -0.67 6.02 6.48
N LEU A 249 -1.42 5.92 5.40
CA LEU A 249 -2.33 4.80 5.15
C LEU A 249 -1.63 3.42 5.18
N PRO A 250 -0.42 3.23 4.62
CA PRO A 250 0.30 1.96 4.76
C PRO A 250 0.58 1.58 6.22
N ASP A 251 0.91 2.55 7.08
CA ASP A 251 1.13 2.34 8.50
C ASP A 251 -0.16 2.00 9.25
N LEU A 252 -1.29 2.59 8.85
CA LEU A 252 -2.61 2.22 9.37
C LEU A 252 -2.95 0.76 9.06
N TYR A 253 -2.79 0.33 7.80
CA TYR A 253 -3.00 -1.08 7.43
C TYR A 253 -2.08 -2.01 8.20
N LEU A 254 -0.80 -1.67 8.30
CA LEU A 254 0.18 -2.48 9.01
C LEU A 254 -0.18 -2.63 10.49
N ALA A 255 -0.55 -1.54 11.16
CA ALA A 255 -1.00 -1.58 12.55
C ALA A 255 -2.29 -2.40 12.71
N PHE A 256 -3.27 -2.20 11.82
CA PHE A 256 -4.54 -2.93 11.85
C PHE A 256 -4.31 -4.44 11.72
N HIS A 257 -3.58 -4.88 10.68
CA HIS A 257 -3.34 -6.30 10.42
C HIS A 257 -2.54 -6.98 11.54
N ARG A 258 -1.64 -6.26 12.22
CA ARG A 258 -0.91 -6.80 13.39
C ARG A 258 -1.82 -7.03 14.59
N LEU A 259 -2.77 -6.14 14.83
CA LEU A 259 -3.56 -6.12 16.08
C LEU A 259 -4.94 -6.76 15.98
N VAL A 260 -5.55 -6.85 14.79
CA VAL A 260 -6.96 -7.29 14.65
C VAL A 260 -7.21 -8.70 15.18
N GLY A 261 -6.21 -9.57 15.13
CA GLY A 261 -6.26 -10.93 15.68
C GLY A 261 -6.03 -11.02 17.19
N GLN A 262 -5.60 -9.94 17.87
CA GLN A 262 -5.20 -9.95 19.27
C GLN A 262 -6.35 -9.46 20.18
N PRO A 263 -6.93 -10.31 21.06
CA PRO A 263 -8.07 -9.93 21.90
C PRO A 263 -7.83 -8.70 22.78
N GLU A 264 -6.65 -8.59 23.37
CA GLU A 264 -6.24 -7.50 24.27
C GLU A 264 -6.16 -6.13 23.56
N HIS A 265 -6.04 -6.12 22.23
CA HIS A 265 -5.92 -4.91 21.41
C HIS A 265 -7.12 -4.68 20.50
N TRP A 266 -8.24 -5.38 20.73
CA TRP A 266 -9.43 -5.35 19.87
C TRP A 266 -10.00 -3.94 19.66
N GLU A 267 -10.13 -3.15 20.72
CA GLU A 267 -10.65 -1.77 20.63
C GLU A 267 -9.75 -0.87 19.76
N LEU A 268 -8.44 -1.04 19.90
CA LEU A 268 -7.45 -0.30 19.12
C LEU A 268 -7.51 -0.70 17.64
N ALA A 269 -7.66 -2.00 17.35
CA ALA A 269 -7.86 -2.49 16.00
C ALA A 269 -9.16 -1.94 15.37
N CYS A 270 -10.25 -1.85 16.15
CA CYS A 270 -11.50 -1.24 15.71
C CYS A 270 -11.37 0.27 15.41
N GLU A 271 -10.54 1.01 16.17
CA GLU A 271 -10.20 2.40 15.88
C GLU A 271 -9.38 2.53 14.59
N LEU A 272 -8.33 1.72 14.44
CA LEU A 272 -7.52 1.70 13.20
C LEU A 272 -8.39 1.43 11.97
N ALA A 273 -9.26 0.42 12.05
CA ALA A 273 -10.21 0.10 10.98
C ALA A 273 -11.10 1.31 10.64
N ARG A 274 -11.68 1.99 11.64
CA ARG A 274 -12.50 3.19 11.40
C ARG A 274 -11.74 4.29 10.65
N ARG A 275 -10.49 4.54 11.02
CA ARG A 275 -9.66 5.55 10.38
C ARG A 275 -9.32 5.19 8.94
N ILE A 276 -9.03 3.91 8.68
CA ILE A 276 -8.83 3.39 7.32
C ILE A 276 -10.12 3.57 6.49
N LEU A 277 -11.27 3.12 7.02
CA LEU A 277 -12.56 3.17 6.33
C LEU A 277 -12.96 4.61 5.97
N ALA A 278 -12.81 5.55 6.90
CA ALA A 278 -13.11 6.96 6.65
C ALA A 278 -12.30 7.53 5.47
N PHE A 279 -11.01 7.18 5.39
CA PHE A 279 -10.16 7.61 4.29
C PHE A 279 -10.51 6.91 2.97
N THR A 280 -10.60 5.58 2.98
CA THR A 280 -10.80 4.80 1.75
C THR A 280 -12.17 5.07 1.11
N GLN A 281 -13.22 5.25 1.92
CA GLN A 281 -14.54 5.66 1.41
C GLN A 281 -14.48 7.03 0.74
N THR A 282 -13.85 8.02 1.37
CA THR A 282 -13.70 9.37 0.82
C THR A 282 -12.85 9.39 -0.45
N ALA A 283 -11.82 8.54 -0.50
CA ALA A 283 -10.93 8.39 -1.64
C ALA A 283 -11.54 7.60 -2.81
N GLY A 284 -12.70 6.96 -2.62
CA GLY A 284 -13.31 6.06 -3.61
C GLY A 284 -12.60 4.70 -3.73
N ARG A 285 -11.84 4.30 -2.70
CA ARG A 285 -11.13 3.01 -2.61
C ARG A 285 -12.02 1.95 -1.97
N LEU A 286 -13.20 1.73 -2.56
CA LEU A 286 -14.26 0.89 -1.97
C LEU A 286 -13.82 -0.58 -1.77
N ALA A 287 -13.04 -1.13 -2.68
CA ALA A 287 -12.55 -2.50 -2.56
C ALA A 287 -11.68 -2.70 -1.30
N GLU A 288 -10.83 -1.74 -0.98
CA GLU A 288 -10.03 -1.80 0.24
C GLU A 288 -10.87 -1.60 1.50
N ALA A 289 -11.83 -0.68 1.45
CA ALA A 289 -12.78 -0.50 2.55
C ALA A 289 -13.52 -1.82 2.85
N PHE A 290 -13.95 -2.52 1.79
CA PHE A 290 -14.61 -3.81 1.90
C PHE A 290 -13.73 -4.87 2.55
N GLU A 291 -12.47 -4.99 2.15
CA GLU A 291 -11.52 -5.97 2.71
C GLU A 291 -11.23 -5.72 4.20
N VAL A 292 -11.14 -4.46 4.62
CA VAL A 292 -11.03 -4.10 6.05
C VAL A 292 -12.29 -4.49 6.80
N MET A 293 -13.47 -4.22 6.24
CA MET A 293 -14.75 -4.62 6.86
C MET A 293 -14.92 -6.14 6.94
N GLU A 294 -14.50 -6.89 5.92
CA GLU A 294 -14.51 -8.37 5.94
C GLU A 294 -13.57 -8.90 7.03
N THR A 295 -12.33 -8.39 7.08
CA THR A 295 -11.36 -8.78 8.11
C THR A 295 -11.89 -8.51 9.51
N LEU A 296 -12.43 -7.31 9.73
CA LEU A 296 -13.00 -6.92 11.02
C LEU A 296 -14.22 -7.77 11.38
N ALA A 297 -15.09 -8.08 10.42
CA ALA A 297 -16.26 -8.91 10.66
C ALA A 297 -15.90 -10.35 11.00
N ALA A 298 -14.90 -10.94 10.33
CA ALA A 298 -14.43 -12.29 10.64
C ALA A 298 -13.89 -12.38 12.08
N GLU A 299 -13.15 -11.36 12.53
CA GLU A 299 -12.63 -11.30 13.90
C GLU A 299 -13.73 -10.96 14.94
N ALA A 300 -14.68 -10.11 14.60
CA ALA A 300 -15.83 -9.79 15.46
C ALA A 300 -16.74 -11.01 15.68
N GLU A 301 -16.94 -11.84 14.65
CA GLU A 301 -17.75 -13.07 14.76
C GLU A 301 -17.13 -14.08 15.72
N LYS A 302 -15.80 -14.28 15.68
CA LYS A 302 -15.07 -15.14 16.63
C LYS A 302 -15.21 -14.70 18.08
N ARG A 303 -15.48 -13.40 18.30
CA ARG A 303 -15.58 -12.76 19.62
C ARG A 303 -17.03 -12.54 20.05
N GLU A 304 -17.99 -12.90 19.21
CA GLU A 304 -19.41 -12.57 19.42
C GLU A 304 -19.67 -11.05 19.60
N ASP A 305 -18.84 -10.21 19.00
CA ASP A 305 -19.02 -8.75 18.99
C ASP A 305 -20.05 -8.34 17.93
N TYR A 306 -21.31 -8.58 18.26
CA TYR A 306 -22.45 -8.24 17.39
C TYR A 306 -22.57 -6.74 17.11
N ARG A 307 -22.02 -5.88 17.98
CA ARG A 307 -22.05 -4.42 17.79
C ARG A 307 -21.17 -4.03 16.62
N THR A 308 -19.97 -4.58 16.55
CA THR A 308 -19.05 -4.35 15.43
C THR A 308 -19.57 -4.98 14.15
N LEU A 309 -20.14 -6.19 14.22
CA LEU A 309 -20.77 -6.85 13.06
C LEU A 309 -21.91 -6.02 12.47
N ASN A 310 -22.82 -5.52 13.31
CA ASN A 310 -23.98 -4.75 12.86
C ASN A 310 -23.59 -3.35 12.35
N ARG A 311 -22.53 -2.74 12.88
CA ARG A 311 -22.07 -1.40 12.47
C ARG A 311 -21.81 -1.32 10.97
N TYR A 312 -21.16 -2.32 10.40
CA TYR A 312 -20.72 -2.31 8.99
C TYR A 312 -21.54 -3.22 8.08
N ALA A 313 -22.53 -3.96 8.62
CA ALA A 313 -23.33 -4.89 7.86
C ALA A 313 -24.04 -4.21 6.66
N ARG A 314 -24.65 -3.05 6.89
CA ARG A 314 -25.36 -2.31 5.83
C ARG A 314 -24.42 -1.85 4.72
N GLU A 315 -23.25 -1.32 5.08
CA GLU A 315 -22.26 -0.85 4.10
C GLU A 315 -21.74 -2.01 3.25
N ARG A 316 -21.41 -3.16 3.87
CA ARG A 316 -21.00 -4.37 3.15
C ARG A 316 -22.08 -4.89 2.20
N VAL A 317 -23.34 -4.94 2.64
CA VAL A 317 -24.49 -5.33 1.79
C VAL A 317 -24.62 -4.38 0.60
N TRP A 318 -24.55 -3.07 0.84
CA TRP A 318 -24.63 -2.06 -0.22
C TRP A 318 -23.50 -2.23 -1.24
N THR A 319 -22.25 -2.41 -0.77
CA THR A 319 -21.09 -2.62 -1.65
C THR A 319 -21.25 -3.88 -2.50
N LEU A 320 -21.72 -4.99 -1.91
CA LEU A 320 -21.96 -6.24 -2.65
C LEU A 320 -23.02 -6.06 -3.74
N HIS A 321 -24.14 -5.40 -3.43
CA HIS A 321 -25.15 -5.07 -4.45
C HIS A 321 -24.60 -4.18 -5.56
N HIS A 322 -23.81 -3.17 -5.19
CA HIS A 322 -23.19 -2.26 -6.16
C HIS A 322 -22.24 -3.00 -7.12
N TRP A 323 -21.58 -4.06 -6.66
CA TRP A 323 -20.75 -4.94 -7.49
C TRP A 323 -21.51 -6.09 -8.17
N GLY A 324 -22.85 -6.12 -8.08
CA GLY A 324 -23.67 -7.18 -8.68
C GLY A 324 -23.60 -8.54 -7.94
N ARG A 325 -23.06 -8.58 -6.73
CA ARG A 325 -22.92 -9.80 -5.89
C ARG A 325 -24.16 -10.02 -5.01
N ASP A 326 -25.34 -10.02 -5.64
CA ASP A 326 -26.65 -10.03 -4.95
C ASP A 326 -26.88 -11.24 -4.05
N ALA A 327 -26.36 -12.41 -4.44
CA ALA A 327 -26.51 -13.64 -3.65
C ALA A 327 -25.79 -13.52 -2.30
N GLU A 328 -24.60 -12.94 -2.31
CA GLU A 328 -23.79 -12.71 -1.12
C GLU A 328 -24.39 -11.61 -0.25
N ALA A 329 -24.87 -10.53 -0.87
CA ALA A 329 -25.58 -9.47 -0.18
C ALA A 329 -26.80 -10.02 0.59
N LYS A 330 -27.66 -10.80 -0.06
CA LYS A 330 -28.82 -11.46 0.57
C LYS A 330 -28.42 -12.44 1.68
N ALA A 331 -27.29 -13.14 1.53
CA ALA A 331 -26.78 -14.03 2.57
C ALA A 331 -26.33 -13.25 3.80
N LEU A 332 -25.64 -12.12 3.61
CA LEU A 332 -25.20 -11.24 4.68
C LEU A 332 -26.38 -10.57 5.40
N GLU A 333 -27.41 -10.12 4.66
CA GLU A 333 -28.65 -9.58 5.27
C GLU A 333 -29.31 -10.58 6.21
N ARG A 334 -29.44 -11.85 5.79
CA ARG A 334 -29.99 -12.91 6.64
C ARG A 334 -29.15 -13.12 7.90
N ARG A 335 -27.82 -13.08 7.78
CA ARG A 335 -26.91 -13.17 8.94
C ARG A 335 -27.09 -11.98 9.88
N SER A 336 -27.16 -10.77 9.35
CA SER A 336 -27.30 -9.54 10.12
C SER A 336 -28.60 -9.47 10.92
N ARG A 337 -29.72 -9.95 10.37
CA ARG A 337 -30.99 -10.06 11.13
C ARG A 337 -30.84 -10.94 12.38
N ARG A 338 -30.05 -12.02 12.31
CA ARG A 338 -29.79 -12.89 13.47
C ARG A 338 -28.96 -12.17 14.54
N TRP A 339 -27.93 -11.44 14.14
CA TRP A 339 -27.11 -10.66 15.08
C TRP A 339 -27.90 -9.54 15.77
N GLN A 340 -28.81 -8.88 15.06
CA GLN A 340 -29.71 -7.87 15.64
C GLN A 340 -30.69 -8.48 16.65
N ALA A 341 -31.22 -9.68 16.38
CA ALA A 341 -32.09 -10.39 17.32
C ALA A 341 -31.41 -10.72 18.65
N VAL A 342 -30.09 -10.96 18.64
CA VAL A 342 -29.29 -11.22 19.85
C VAL A 342 -29.02 -9.93 20.66
N GLN A 343 -29.01 -8.75 20.02
CA GLN A 343 -28.78 -7.46 20.69
C GLN A 343 -30.03 -6.79 21.25
N LEU A 344 -31.22 -7.21 20.83
CA LEU A 344 -32.47 -6.73 21.42
C LEU A 344 -32.60 -7.35 22.82
N PRO A 345 -32.91 -6.58 23.88
CA PRO A 345 -33.39 -7.19 25.11
C PRO A 345 -34.59 -8.06 24.75
N LEU A 346 -34.63 -9.30 25.25
CA LEU A 346 -35.81 -10.15 25.13
C LEU A 346 -37.03 -9.30 25.53
N PRO A 347 -38.13 -9.33 24.76
CA PRO A 347 -39.32 -8.58 25.11
C PRO A 347 -39.71 -9.02 26.52
N TRP A 348 -39.76 -8.03 27.41
CA TRP A 348 -40.21 -8.08 28.79
C TRP A 348 -41.04 -9.33 29.08
N ASP A 349 -40.51 -10.20 29.95
CA ASP A 349 -41.37 -11.08 30.75
C ASP A 349 -42.17 -10.16 31.70
N GLU A 350 -43.17 -9.47 31.14
CA GLU A 350 -44.31 -9.02 31.92
C GLU A 350 -45.02 -10.29 32.38
N GLY A 351 -44.55 -10.80 33.52
CA GLY A 351 -45.27 -11.73 34.36
C GLY A 351 -46.60 -11.09 34.72
N TRP A 352 -47.57 -11.33 33.84
CA TRP A 352 -48.98 -11.07 34.07
C TRP A 352 -49.36 -11.59 35.45
N GLN A 353 -49.91 -10.66 36.23
CA GLN A 353 -50.68 -10.92 37.43
C GLN A 353 -51.56 -12.16 37.22
N ARG A 354 -51.39 -13.16 38.09
CA ARG A 354 -52.50 -14.03 38.46
C ARG A 354 -52.78 -13.77 39.93
N GLU A 355 -54.04 -13.42 40.11
CA GLU A 355 -54.79 -13.17 41.35
C GLU A 355 -54.48 -14.14 42.49
#